data_AF-A0A967KE15-F1
#
_entry.id   AF-A0A967KE15-F1
#
_cell.length_a   1.000
_cell.length_b   1.000
_cell.length_c   1.000
_cell.angle_alpha   90.00
_cell.angle_beta   90.00
_cell.angle_gamma   90.00
#
_symmetry.space_group_name_H-M   'P 1'
#
loop_
_entity.id
_entity.type
_entity.pdbx_description
1 polymer ?
#
loop_
_entity_poly.entity_id
_entity_poly.type
_entity_poly.pdbx_seq_one_letter_code
_entity_poly.pdbx_strand_id
1 'polypeptide(L)'
;MDSILIVGTGALACLFAARLAAQGVDVTMLGTWREGLAALRMYGVTIVQPDGKQTSYPVNVVDQTDPCVGSKYALVLVKSWQTRRAAKQMADCLNEDGVALTLQNGLGNYET
;
A
#
# COMPACT_ATOMS: atom_id res chain seq x y z
N MET A 1 -10.54 14.72 -1.08
CA MET A 1 -9.83 13.99 0.00
C MET A 1 -8.57 13.44 -0.63
N ASP A 2 -7.42 13.65 -0.01
CA ASP A 2 -6.15 13.18 -0.58
C ASP A 2 -6.12 11.65 -0.55
N SER A 3 -5.72 11.01 -1.66
CA SER A 3 -5.55 9.55 -1.73
C SER A 3 -4.29 9.13 -0.99
N ILE A 4 -4.32 7.93 -0.39
CA ILE A 4 -3.18 7.33 0.31
C ILE A 4 -2.64 6.16 -0.51
N LEU A 5 -1.36 6.26 -0.87
CA LEU A 5 -0.63 5.14 -1.44
C LEU A 5 -0.11 4.22 -0.33
N ILE A 6 -0.34 2.93 -0.45
CA ILE A 6 0.27 1.91 0.41
C ILE A 6 1.23 1.09 -0.43
N VAL A 7 2.51 1.13 -0.07
CA VAL A 7 3.56 0.37 -0.76
C VAL A 7 3.79 -0.93 -0.02
N GLY A 8 3.34 -2.01 -0.63
CA GLY A 8 3.35 -3.36 -0.10
C GLY A 8 1.98 -4.03 -0.17
N THR A 9 1.99 -5.35 -0.23
CA THR A 9 0.78 -6.21 -0.28
C THR A 9 0.80 -7.27 0.82
N GLY A 10 1.60 -7.06 1.87
CA GLY A 10 1.70 -7.96 3.02
C GLY A 10 0.58 -7.75 4.04
N ALA A 11 0.57 -8.57 5.09
CA ALA A 11 -0.49 -8.54 6.10
C ALA A 11 -0.71 -7.16 6.75
N LEU A 12 0.36 -6.45 7.13
CA LEU A 12 0.24 -5.10 7.68
C LEU A 12 -0.30 -4.10 6.65
N ALA A 13 0.17 -4.17 5.39
CA ALA A 13 -0.33 -3.33 4.32
C ALA A 13 -1.84 -3.54 4.11
N CYS A 14 -2.30 -4.79 4.06
CA CYS A 14 -3.72 -5.13 4.01
C CYS A 14 -4.47 -4.61 5.25
N LEU A 15 -3.93 -4.76 6.45
CA LEU A 15 -4.59 -4.27 7.66
C LEU A 15 -4.82 -2.75 7.61
N PHE A 16 -3.80 -1.96 7.28
CA PHE A 16 -3.93 -0.51 7.15
C PHE A 16 -4.87 -0.12 5.99
N ALA A 17 -4.73 -0.77 4.84
CA ALA A 17 -5.59 -0.53 3.68
C ALA A 17 -7.07 -0.74 4.01
N ALA A 18 -7.41 -1.86 4.63
CA ALA A 18 -8.78 -2.15 5.06
C ALA A 18 -9.31 -1.13 6.07
N ARG A 19 -8.50 -0.74 7.06
CA ARG A 19 -8.92 0.22 8.10
C ARG A 19 -9.14 1.62 7.53
N LEU A 20 -8.30 2.06 6.60
CA LEU A 20 -8.44 3.36 5.94
C LEU A 20 -9.62 3.35 4.96
N ALA A 21 -9.73 2.32 4.12
CA ALA A 21 -10.85 2.17 3.20
C ALA A 21 -12.21 2.07 3.92
N ALA A 22 -12.25 1.42 5.10
CA ALA A 22 -13.44 1.39 5.95
C ALA A 22 -13.91 2.77 6.43
N GLN A 23 -13.04 3.78 6.42
CA GLN A 23 -13.37 5.18 6.74
C GLN A 23 -13.65 6.02 5.49
N GLY A 24 -13.73 5.40 4.31
CA GLY A 24 -13.96 6.11 3.04
C GLY A 24 -12.72 6.81 2.48
N VAL A 25 -11.52 6.50 2.98
CA VAL A 25 -10.28 7.00 2.39
C VAL A 25 -10.01 6.27 1.08
N ASP A 26 -9.65 7.02 0.03
CA ASP A 26 -9.25 6.45 -1.25
C ASP A 26 -7.84 5.85 -1.12
N VAL A 27 -7.75 4.53 -1.18
CA VAL A 27 -6.52 3.77 -0.95
C VAL A 27 -6.07 3.11 -2.23
N THR A 28 -4.81 3.33 -2.59
CA THR A 28 -4.14 2.65 -3.69
C THR A 28 -3.03 1.76 -3.15
N MET A 29 -3.06 0.47 -3.46
CA MET A 29 -2.02 -0.49 -3.07
C MET A 29 -1.07 -0.75 -4.23
N LEU A 30 0.23 -0.51 -3.99
CA LEU A 30 1.32 -0.78 -4.93
C LEU A 30 2.10 -2.02 -4.50
N GLY A 31 2.35 -2.94 -5.43
CA GLY A 31 3.13 -4.13 -5.14
C GLY A 31 3.79 -4.76 -6.37
N THR A 32 4.44 -5.90 -6.13
CA THR A 32 5.08 -6.70 -7.19
C THR A 32 4.62 -8.15 -7.22
N TRP A 33 3.75 -8.56 -6.30
CA TRP A 33 3.23 -9.92 -6.22
C TRP A 33 1.97 -10.03 -7.08
N ARG A 34 2.11 -10.54 -8.30
CA ARG A 34 1.05 -10.50 -9.34
C ARG A 34 -0.24 -11.16 -8.88
N GLU A 35 -0.16 -12.33 -8.25
CA GLU A 35 -1.33 -13.07 -7.77
C GLU A 35 -2.02 -12.33 -6.62
N GLY A 36 -1.23 -11.74 -5.70
CA GLY A 36 -1.76 -10.90 -4.63
C GLY A 36 -2.48 -9.66 -5.16
N LEU A 37 -1.90 -8.97 -6.14
CA LEU A 37 -2.52 -7.81 -6.78
C LEU A 37 -3.80 -8.22 -7.55
N ALA A 38 -3.79 -9.35 -8.24
CA ALA A 38 -5.00 -9.87 -8.90
C ALA A 38 -6.11 -10.19 -7.88
N ALA A 39 -5.76 -10.78 -6.74
CA ALA A 39 -6.71 -11.02 -5.66
C ALA A 39 -7.26 -9.71 -5.07
N LEU A 40 -6.40 -8.71 -4.84
CA LEU A 40 -6.84 -7.39 -4.38
C LEU A 40 -7.76 -6.70 -5.38
N ARG A 41 -7.50 -6.79 -6.69
CA ARG A 41 -8.37 -6.24 -7.74
C ARG A 41 -9.74 -6.91 -7.75
N MET A 42 -9.79 -8.23 -7.55
CA MET A 42 -11.02 -9.02 -7.63
C MET A 42 -11.87 -8.96 -6.37
N TYR A 43 -11.24 -9.00 -5.20
CA TYR A 43 -11.92 -9.18 -3.91
C TYR A 43 -11.76 -7.99 -2.97
N GLY A 44 -10.92 -7.00 -3.32
CA GLY A 44 -10.47 -5.99 -2.37
C GLY A 44 -9.61 -6.59 -1.27
N VAL A 45 -9.41 -5.81 -0.20
CA VAL A 45 -8.74 -6.27 1.00
C VAL A 45 -9.74 -6.93 1.93
N THR A 46 -9.59 -8.23 2.15
CA THR A 46 -10.47 -8.99 3.05
C THR A 46 -9.86 -9.14 4.44
N ILE A 47 -10.60 -8.73 5.47
CA ILE A 47 -10.30 -9.01 6.87
C ILE A 47 -11.13 -10.19 7.32
N VAL A 48 -10.46 -11.21 7.85
CA VAL A 48 -11.08 -12.37 8.48
C VAL A 48 -10.97 -12.21 10.00
N GLN A 49 -12.10 -12.20 10.68
CA GLN A 49 -12.18 -12.13 12.13
C GLN A 49 -11.99 -13.52 12.77
N PRO A 50 -11.64 -13.61 14.06
CA PRO A 50 -11.44 -14.90 14.74
C PRO A 50 -12.67 -15.83 14.72
N ASP A 51 -13.88 -15.26 14.59
CA ASP A 51 -15.14 -15.99 14.44
C ASP A 51 -15.40 -16.47 12.99
N GLY A 52 -14.48 -16.21 12.07
CA GLY A 52 -14.59 -16.54 10.64
C GLY A 52 -15.35 -15.50 9.81
N LYS A 53 -15.90 -14.45 10.41
CA LYS A 53 -16.59 -13.39 9.66
C LYS A 53 -15.60 -12.68 8.74
N GLN A 54 -15.99 -12.52 7.48
CA GLN A 54 -15.19 -11.82 6.48
C GLN A 54 -15.79 -10.46 6.16
N THR A 55 -14.94 -9.47 5.95
CA THR A 55 -15.35 -8.17 5.42
C THR A 55 -14.31 -7.69 4.44
N SER A 56 -14.75 -7.36 3.23
CA SER A 56 -13.89 -6.92 2.14
C SER A 56 -14.05 -5.44 1.89
N TYR A 57 -12.92 -4.77 1.68
CA TYR A 57 -12.84 -3.34 1.43
C TYR A 57 -12.21 -3.10 0.06
N PRO A 58 -12.90 -2.45 -0.89
CA PRO A 58 -12.33 -2.15 -2.20
C PRO A 58 -11.15 -1.18 -2.05
N VAL A 59 -10.15 -1.38 -2.89
CA VAL A 59 -8.96 -0.53 -3.00
C VAL A 59 -8.57 -0.44 -4.47
N ASN A 60 -7.89 0.64 -4.85
CA ASN A 60 -7.20 0.69 -6.14
C ASN A 60 -5.92 -0.15 -6.05
N VAL A 61 -5.50 -0.74 -7.17
CA VAL A 61 -4.35 -1.63 -7.21
C VAL A 61 -3.49 -1.31 -8.41
N VAL A 62 -2.24 -0.97 -8.13
CA VAL A 62 -1.24 -0.66 -9.14
C VAL A 62 -0.06 -1.62 -9.01
N ASP A 63 0.51 -2.00 -10.14
CA ASP A 63 1.80 -2.66 -10.21
C ASP A 63 2.89 -1.73 -10.75
N GLN A 64 4.09 -2.25 -10.94
CA GLN A 64 5.26 -1.49 -11.40
C GLN A 64 5.16 -0.99 -12.84
N THR A 65 4.18 -1.44 -13.62
CA THR A 65 3.97 -1.02 -15.01
C THR A 65 2.81 -0.04 -15.16
N ASP A 66 1.99 0.10 -14.13
CA ASP A 66 0.87 1.04 -14.10
C ASP A 66 1.39 2.47 -13.86
N PRO A 67 0.83 3.48 -14.53
CA PRO A 67 1.09 4.86 -14.17
C PRO A 67 0.52 5.12 -12.79
N CYS A 68 1.39 5.60 -11.89
CA CYS A 68 1.04 5.97 -10.54
C CYS A 68 1.58 7.38 -10.37
N VAL A 69 0.69 8.37 -10.18
CA VAL A 69 1.04 9.78 -10.07
C VAL A 69 0.03 10.46 -9.14
N GLY A 70 0.44 11.48 -8.41
CA GLY A 70 -0.50 12.38 -7.73
C GLY A 70 -0.69 12.11 -6.24
N SER A 71 -0.01 11.12 -5.66
CA SER A 71 -0.23 10.75 -4.25
C SER A 71 0.44 11.75 -3.33
N LYS A 72 -0.33 12.31 -2.38
CA LYS A 72 0.22 13.22 -1.35
C LYS A 72 0.87 12.47 -0.20
N TYR A 73 0.35 11.29 0.14
CA TYR A 73 0.84 10.48 1.26
C TYR A 73 1.13 9.06 0.79
N ALA A 74 2.27 8.51 1.23
CA ALA A 74 2.62 7.10 1.05
C ALA A 74 2.95 6.43 2.38
N LEU A 75 2.41 5.23 2.60
CA LEU A 75 2.76 4.34 3.71
C LEU A 75 3.65 3.21 3.20
N VAL A 76 4.87 3.12 3.72
CA VAL A 76 5.84 2.08 3.33
C VAL A 76 5.75 0.90 4.28
N LEU A 77 5.26 -0.23 3.77
CA LEU A 77 4.99 -1.46 4.51
C LEU A 77 5.60 -2.68 3.81
N VAL A 78 6.82 -2.52 3.29
CA VAL A 78 7.63 -3.61 2.70
C VAL A 78 8.68 -4.12 3.69
N LYS A 79 9.30 -5.28 3.40
CA LYS A 79 10.47 -5.72 4.18
C LYS A 79 11.69 -4.86 3.83
N SER A 80 12.62 -4.66 4.76
CA SER A 80 13.76 -3.73 4.63
C SER A 80 14.62 -3.94 3.37
N TRP A 81 14.89 -5.20 2.99
CA TRP A 81 15.58 -5.53 1.73
C TRP A 81 14.90 -5.03 0.44
N GLN A 82 13.64 -4.58 0.51
CA GLN A 82 12.87 -4.02 -0.61
C GLN A 82 12.82 -2.49 -0.58
N THR A 83 13.33 -1.82 0.46
CA THR A 83 13.20 -0.37 0.65
C THR A 83 13.72 0.42 -0.55
N ARG A 84 14.92 0.13 -1.06
CA ARG A 84 15.49 0.82 -2.24
C ARG A 84 14.59 0.73 -3.47
N ARG A 85 13.95 -0.42 -3.70
CA ARG A 85 13.02 -0.60 -4.82
C ARG A 85 11.74 0.20 -4.59
N ALA A 86 11.18 0.12 -3.39
CA ALA A 86 9.99 0.87 -3.01
C ALA A 86 10.21 2.38 -3.14
N ALA A 87 11.36 2.90 -2.71
CA ALA A 87 11.73 4.31 -2.85
C ALA A 87 11.72 4.76 -4.32
N LYS A 88 12.31 3.98 -5.23
CA LYS A 88 12.27 4.28 -6.67
C LYS A 88 10.84 4.33 -7.22
N GLN A 89 10.00 3.36 -6.86
CA GLN A 89 8.61 3.34 -7.33
C GLN A 89 7.79 4.50 -6.77
N MET A 90 8.03 4.89 -5.52
CA MET A 90 7.35 6.03 -4.91
C MET A 90 7.76 7.36 -5.52
N ALA A 91 8.99 7.49 -6.02
CA ALA A 91 9.46 8.72 -6.66
C ALA A 91 8.61 9.08 -7.89
N ASP A 92 8.06 8.09 -8.59
CA ASP A 92 7.15 8.32 -9.71
C ASP A 92 5.71 8.64 -9.24
N CYS A 93 5.30 8.08 -8.10
CA CYS A 93 3.95 8.19 -7.55
C CYS A 93 3.67 9.45 -6.73
N LEU A 94 4.65 9.90 -5.95
CA LEU A 94 4.48 10.98 -4.97
C LEU A 94 4.55 12.35 -5.67
N ASN A 95 3.75 13.29 -5.15
CA ASN A 95 3.90 14.69 -5.51
C ASN A 95 5.25 15.24 -5.03
N GLU A 96 5.68 16.37 -5.59
CA GLU A 96 6.90 17.08 -5.15
C GLU A 96 6.86 17.46 -3.66
N ASP A 97 5.66 17.75 -3.12
CA ASP A 97 5.40 18.02 -1.71
C ASP A 97 4.90 16.79 -0.92
N GLY A 98 5.00 15.61 -1.52
CA GLY A 98 4.51 14.35 -0.97
C GLY A 98 5.30 13.87 0.25
N VAL A 99 4.61 13.16 1.15
CA VAL A 99 5.19 12.62 2.38
C VAL A 99 5.14 11.10 2.36
N ALA A 100 6.31 10.47 2.47
CA ALA A 100 6.43 9.03 2.72
C ALA A 100 6.63 8.76 4.22
N LEU A 101 5.74 7.98 4.82
CA LEU A 101 5.87 7.47 6.18
C LEU A 101 6.21 5.99 6.14
N THR A 102 7.37 5.62 6.70
CA THR A 102 7.74 4.21 6.88
C THR A 102 7.27 3.69 8.23
N LEU A 103 6.65 2.51 8.22
CA LEU A 103 6.29 1.75 9.43
C LEU A 103 7.08 0.43 9.51
N GLN A 104 8.23 0.39 8.83
CA GLN A 104 9.12 -0.75 8.83
C GLN A 104 9.87 -0.83 10.17
N ASN A 105 9.99 -2.03 10.70
CA ASN A 105 10.88 -2.28 11.83
C ASN A 105 12.36 -2.16 11.40
N GLY A 106 13.25 -1.83 12.34
CA GLY A 106 14.70 -1.77 12.14
C GLY A 106 15.24 -0.36 11.87
N LEU A 107 16.56 -0.27 11.69
CA LEU A 107 17.30 0.97 11.40
C LEU A 107 17.73 1.00 9.93
N GLY A 108 17.95 2.20 9.38
CA GLY A 108 18.45 2.38 8.01
C GLY A 108 17.37 2.49 6.92
N ASN A 109 16.08 2.43 7.29
CA ASN A 109 14.98 2.47 6.31
C ASN A 109 14.78 3.87 5.72
N TYR A 110 15.09 4.94 6.45
CA TYR A 110 14.97 6.32 5.98
C TYR A 110 16.13 6.70 5.06
N GLU A 111 17.32 6.16 5.33
CA GLU A 111 18.58 6.51 4.67
C GLU A 111 18.82 5.76 3.33
N THR A 112 18.02 4.72 3.02
CA THR A 112 18.26 3.77 1.91
C THR A 112 17.48 4.09 0.64
#